data_AF-A0A9C9Y508-F1
#
_entry.id   AF-A0A9C9Y508-F1
#
_cell.length_a   1.000
_cell.length_b   1.000
_cell.length_c   1.000
_cell.angle_alpha   90.00
_cell.angle_beta   90.00
_cell.angle_gamma   90.00
#
_symmetry.space_group_name_H-M   'P 1'
#
loop_
_entity.id
_entity.type
_entity.pdbx_description
1 polymer ?
#
loop_
_entity_poly.entity_id
_entity_poly.type
_entity_poly.pdbx_seq_one_letter_code
_entity_poly.pdbx_strand_id
1 'polypeptide(L)'
;VAVLGNFINRVVVLTNKYYNGIVPKPAVFNTIDDEVFETIKIAPKKIGKSIERFRFREALNEMMQVARIGNKYLADEEPWKKIKTDEERTKTIMYVALQIATALSVLTEPFLPFTAKKLQKILQLTGDLSWKDIQEKDVLLPENHQIGKAELLFSKIEDAEIQKQITKLEATKKENQAIEATISPQKETISFDDFTKLDMRIGTILEAEKVPKTKKLLKLLVDVGVDKRIIVSGIAESFKPEDIIGQKVTVLINLAPRKIKGIESQGMILMSDTKDGKLTFIEPEKDSINNGAYIS
;
A
#
# COMPACT_ATOMS: atom_id res chain seq x y z
N VAL A 1 11.91 14.53 -20.45
CA VAL A 1 10.84 13.97 -21.31
C VAL A 1 10.83 12.46 -21.17
N ALA A 2 9.66 11.83 -20.99
CA ALA A 2 9.52 10.40 -20.69
C ALA A 2 10.11 9.51 -21.80
N VAL A 3 11.23 8.83 -21.55
CA VAL A 3 12.01 8.08 -22.55
C VAL A 3 11.17 7.00 -23.27
N LEU A 4 10.59 6.06 -22.51
CA LEU A 4 9.81 4.95 -23.04
C LEU A 4 8.52 5.45 -23.71
N GLY A 5 7.74 6.28 -23.01
CA GLY A 5 6.48 6.81 -23.54
C GLY A 5 6.66 7.62 -24.82
N ASN A 6 7.72 8.44 -24.91
CA ASN A 6 8.03 9.22 -26.10
C ASN A 6 8.38 8.34 -27.30
N PHE A 7 9.21 7.30 -27.09
CA PHE A 7 9.57 6.39 -28.16
C PHE A 7 8.34 5.70 -28.77
N ILE A 8 7.54 5.04 -27.92
CA ILE A 8 6.35 4.31 -28.38
C ILE A 8 5.38 5.26 -29.09
N ASN A 9 5.12 6.44 -28.52
CA ASN A 9 4.22 7.41 -29.12
C ASN A 9 4.68 7.80 -30.53
N ARG A 10 5.98 8.12 -30.71
CA ARG A 10 6.54 8.45 -32.03
C ARG A 10 6.38 7.30 -33.02
N VAL A 11 6.71 6.07 -32.63
CA VAL A 11 6.58 4.90 -33.50
C VAL A 11 5.14 4.71 -33.97
N VAL A 12 4.19 4.72 -33.04
CA VAL A 12 2.78 4.47 -33.35
C VAL A 12 2.18 5.61 -34.18
N VAL A 13 2.46 6.87 -33.83
CA VAL A 13 1.99 8.04 -34.58
C VAL A 13 2.53 8.05 -36.00
N LEU A 14 3.84 7.84 -36.18
CA LEU A 14 4.45 7.87 -37.51
C LEU A 14 3.97 6.69 -38.37
N THR A 15 3.81 5.50 -37.80
CA THR A 15 3.28 4.34 -38.53
C THR A 15 1.83 4.56 -38.95
N ASN A 16 0.99 5.11 -38.06
CA ASN A 16 -0.39 5.49 -38.40
C ASN A 16 -0.43 6.59 -39.48
N LYS A 17 0.48 7.56 -39.40
CA LYS A 17 0.53 8.69 -40.33
C LYS A 17 1.00 8.31 -41.74
N TYR A 18 2.01 7.45 -41.85
CA TYR A 18 2.65 7.14 -43.13
C TYR A 18 2.07 5.88 -43.79
N TYR A 19 1.62 4.93 -42.99
CA TYR A 19 1.25 3.60 -43.47
C TYR A 19 -0.11 3.12 -42.95
N ASN A 20 -0.96 4.04 -42.47
CA ASN A 20 -2.29 3.73 -41.92
C ASN A 20 -2.27 2.68 -40.79
N GLY A 21 -1.16 2.59 -40.06
CA GLY A 21 -0.97 1.64 -38.96
C GLY A 21 -0.63 0.23 -39.45
N ILE A 22 -0.33 0.05 -40.73
CA ILE A 22 0.15 -1.21 -41.27
C ILE A 22 1.67 -1.25 -41.12
N VAL A 23 2.20 -2.35 -40.59
CA VAL A 23 3.64 -2.59 -40.49
C VAL A 23 4.22 -2.64 -41.91
N PRO A 24 5.12 -1.72 -42.29
CA PRO A 24 5.65 -1.68 -43.64
C PRO A 24 6.61 -2.85 -43.89
N LYS A 25 6.70 -3.29 -45.14
CA LYS A 25 7.73 -4.23 -45.59
C LYS A 25 9.10 -3.54 -45.57
N PRO A 26 10.11 -4.09 -44.87
CA PRO A 26 11.45 -3.51 -44.87
C PRO A 26 12.16 -3.77 -46.21
N ALA A 27 13.06 -2.87 -46.57
CA ALA A 27 14.05 -3.07 -47.62
C ALA A 27 15.31 -3.73 -47.02
N VAL A 28 16.47 -3.51 -47.64
CA VAL A 28 17.75 -4.05 -47.16
C VAL A 28 18.15 -3.34 -45.85
N PHE A 29 18.49 -4.14 -44.83
CA PHE A 29 19.02 -3.64 -43.57
C PHE A 29 20.44 -3.12 -43.75
N ASN A 30 20.75 -2.03 -43.06
CA ASN A 30 22.12 -1.52 -42.96
C ASN A 30 22.75 -1.89 -41.61
N THR A 31 24.03 -1.55 -41.45
CA THR A 31 24.78 -1.83 -40.22
C THR A 31 24.13 -1.29 -38.95
N ILE A 32 23.46 -0.13 -39.02
CA ILE A 32 22.80 0.47 -37.86
C ILE A 32 21.57 -0.37 -37.46
N ASP A 33 20.82 -0.87 -38.44
CA ASP A 33 19.67 -1.75 -38.20
C ASP A 33 20.11 -3.05 -37.53
N ASP A 34 21.18 -3.66 -38.06
CA ASP A 34 21.75 -4.91 -37.54
C ASP A 34 22.25 -4.74 -36.10
N GLU A 35 22.96 -3.65 -35.80
CA GLU A 35 23.42 -3.32 -34.44
C GLU A 35 22.24 -3.16 -33.46
N VAL A 36 21.14 -2.56 -33.90
CA VAL A 36 19.92 -2.43 -33.11
C VAL A 36 19.30 -3.81 -32.84
N PHE A 37 19.19 -4.67 -33.86
CA PHE A 37 18.66 -6.03 -33.70
C PHE A 37 19.49 -6.87 -32.73
N GLU A 38 20.81 -6.85 -32.85
CA GLU A 38 21.71 -7.55 -31.94
C GLU A 38 21.54 -7.06 -30.49
N THR A 39 21.40 -5.74 -30.31
CA THR A 39 21.21 -5.18 -28.98
C THR A 39 19.88 -5.62 -28.35
N ILE A 40 18.81 -5.68 -29.14
CA ILE A 40 17.50 -6.19 -28.69
C ILE A 40 17.61 -7.67 -28.32
N LYS A 41 18.22 -8.51 -29.17
CA LYS A 41 18.40 -9.94 -28.93
C LYS A 41 19.19 -10.22 -27.64
N ILE A 42 20.16 -9.37 -27.30
CA ILE A 42 20.96 -9.51 -26.06
C ILE A 42 20.21 -9.03 -24.80
N ALA A 43 19.25 -8.12 -24.94
CA ALA A 43 18.60 -7.45 -23.80
C ALA A 43 17.96 -8.41 -22.78
N PRO A 44 17.17 -9.45 -23.16
CA PRO A 44 16.57 -10.35 -22.19
C PRO A 44 17.62 -11.07 -21.31
N LYS A 45 18.79 -11.42 -21.87
CA LYS A 45 19.87 -12.08 -21.12
C LYS A 45 20.50 -11.13 -20.10
N LYS A 46 20.73 -9.86 -20.48
CA LYS A 46 21.28 -8.83 -19.57
C LYS A 46 20.31 -8.53 -18.43
N ILE A 47 19.03 -8.31 -18.76
CA ILE A 47 17.99 -8.00 -17.79
C ILE A 47 17.80 -9.21 -16.86
N GLY A 48 17.66 -10.42 -17.40
CA GLY A 48 17.47 -11.66 -16.65
C GLY A 48 18.59 -11.92 -15.66
N LYS A 49 19.85 -11.85 -16.09
CA LYS A 49 21.02 -12.00 -15.22
C LYS A 49 21.01 -11.03 -14.03
N SER A 50 20.52 -9.81 -14.23
CA SER A 50 20.41 -8.82 -13.15
C SER A 50 19.24 -9.12 -12.22
N ILE A 51 18.09 -9.57 -12.74
CA ILE A 51 16.95 -10.02 -11.93
C ILE A 51 17.34 -11.22 -11.05
N GLU A 52 17.98 -12.24 -11.63
CA GLU A 52 18.42 -13.46 -10.92
C GLU A 52 19.40 -13.15 -9.78
N ARG A 53 20.14 -12.05 -9.88
CA ARG A 53 21.09 -11.57 -8.87
C ARG A 53 20.48 -10.54 -7.92
N PHE A 54 19.16 -10.33 -7.94
CA PHE A 54 18.44 -9.33 -7.14
C PHE A 54 18.89 -7.87 -7.40
N ARG A 55 19.48 -7.59 -8.56
CA ARG A 55 19.94 -6.26 -8.98
C ARG A 55 18.85 -5.55 -9.80
N PHE A 56 17.69 -5.33 -9.18
CA PHE A 56 16.50 -4.80 -9.88
C PHE A 56 16.69 -3.41 -10.50
N ARG A 57 17.44 -2.52 -9.84
CA ARG A 57 17.74 -1.18 -10.38
C ARG A 57 18.57 -1.26 -11.66
N GLU A 58 19.55 -2.17 -11.69
CA GLU A 58 20.37 -2.44 -12.89
C GLU A 58 19.50 -3.05 -13.99
N ALA A 59 18.67 -4.04 -13.67
CA ALA A 59 17.76 -4.66 -14.63
C ALA A 59 16.77 -3.65 -15.26
N LEU A 60 16.19 -2.77 -14.44
CA LEU A 60 15.30 -1.70 -14.91
C LEU A 60 16.05 -0.71 -15.82
N ASN A 61 17.29 -0.37 -15.47
CA ASN A 61 18.12 0.50 -16.29
C ASN A 61 18.43 -0.13 -17.65
N GLU A 62 18.76 -1.42 -17.71
CA GLU A 62 18.96 -2.17 -18.95
C GLU A 62 17.71 -2.17 -19.83
N MET A 63 16.52 -2.42 -19.26
CA MET A 63 15.25 -2.29 -19.99
C MET A 63 15.06 -0.87 -20.55
N MET A 64 15.31 0.16 -19.73
CA MET A 64 15.25 1.55 -20.17
C MET A 64 16.29 1.89 -21.25
N GLN A 65 17.44 1.21 -21.30
CA GLN A 65 18.42 1.41 -22.38
C GLN A 65 17.87 1.00 -23.74
N VAL A 66 17.08 -0.07 -23.83
CA VAL A 66 16.41 -0.47 -25.08
C VAL A 66 15.53 0.66 -25.61
N ALA A 67 14.76 1.31 -24.73
CA ALA A 67 13.96 2.48 -25.10
C ALA A 67 14.80 3.71 -25.49
N ARG A 68 15.97 3.91 -24.87
CA ARG A 68 16.90 4.99 -25.28
C ARG A 68 17.50 4.73 -26.66
N ILE A 69 17.86 3.49 -26.95
CA ILE A 69 18.35 3.07 -28.27
C ILE A 69 17.29 3.32 -29.33
N GLY A 70 16.03 2.94 -29.08
CA GLY A 70 14.94 3.25 -30.02
C GLY A 70 14.76 4.74 -30.28
N ASN A 71 14.83 5.59 -29.24
CA ASN A 71 14.79 7.03 -29.42
C ASN A 71 15.98 7.55 -30.24
N LYS A 72 17.19 7.05 -29.97
CA LYS A 72 18.42 7.41 -30.68
C LYS A 72 18.33 7.00 -32.15
N TYR A 73 17.93 5.76 -32.42
CA TYR A 73 17.74 5.24 -33.78
C TYR A 73 16.80 6.13 -34.59
N LEU A 74 15.62 6.47 -34.05
CA LEU A 74 14.70 7.41 -34.71
C LEU A 74 15.30 8.81 -34.88
N ALA A 75 16.09 9.29 -33.91
CA ALA A 75 16.73 10.60 -33.96
C ALA A 75 17.82 10.68 -35.05
N ASP A 76 18.63 9.64 -35.18
CA ASP A 76 19.75 9.58 -36.11
C ASP A 76 19.25 9.29 -37.55
N GLU A 77 18.22 8.45 -37.68
CA GLU A 77 17.68 8.06 -39.00
C GLU A 77 16.64 9.04 -39.57
N GLU A 78 16.05 9.89 -38.74
CA GLU A 78 15.13 10.98 -39.12
C GLU A 78 14.04 10.58 -40.15
N PRO A 79 13.19 9.57 -39.88
CA PRO A 79 12.17 9.10 -40.84
C PRO A 79 11.18 10.19 -41.28
N TRP A 80 10.94 11.22 -40.46
CA TRP A 80 10.07 12.35 -40.82
C TRP A 80 10.66 13.26 -41.91
N LYS A 81 11.98 13.23 -42.11
CA LYS A 81 12.64 13.87 -43.26
C LYS A 81 12.71 12.89 -44.42
N LYS A 82 13.19 11.66 -44.16
CA LYS A 82 13.42 10.64 -45.20
C LYS A 82 12.15 10.22 -45.93
N ILE A 83 10.97 10.31 -45.33
CA ILE A 83 9.70 9.98 -46.02
C ILE A 83 9.50 10.78 -47.33
N LYS A 84 10.15 11.95 -47.48
CA LYS A 84 10.06 12.79 -48.68
C LYS A 84 11.12 12.47 -49.74
N THR A 85 12.21 11.82 -49.35
CA THR A 85 13.41 11.67 -50.19
C THR A 85 13.79 10.21 -50.45
N ASP A 86 13.45 9.32 -49.52
CA ASP A 86 13.78 7.89 -49.52
C ASP A 86 12.70 7.13 -48.73
N GLU A 87 11.63 6.78 -49.44
CA GLU A 87 10.48 6.06 -48.86
C GLU A 87 10.86 4.64 -48.42
N GLU A 88 11.71 3.95 -49.19
CA GLU A 88 12.14 2.58 -48.90
C GLU A 88 12.99 2.50 -47.62
N ARG A 89 13.90 3.47 -47.42
CA ARG A 89 14.60 3.58 -46.14
C ARG A 89 13.63 3.88 -45.00
N THR A 90 12.64 4.74 -45.23
CA THR A 90 11.65 5.08 -44.20
C THR A 90 10.81 3.87 -43.77
N LYS A 91 10.41 3.01 -44.72
CA LYS A 91 9.73 1.74 -44.42
C LYS A 91 10.59 0.87 -43.50
N THR A 92 11.87 0.73 -43.83
CA THR A 92 12.83 -0.06 -43.04
C THR A 92 13.00 0.50 -41.63
N ILE A 93 13.17 1.82 -41.49
CA ILE A 93 13.29 2.49 -40.18
C ILE A 93 12.06 2.24 -39.31
N MET A 94 10.87 2.41 -39.90
CA MET A 94 9.63 2.21 -39.16
C MET A 94 9.43 0.74 -38.79
N TYR A 95 9.81 -0.19 -39.66
CA TYR A 95 9.82 -1.62 -39.37
C TYR A 95 10.71 -1.95 -38.17
N VAL A 96 11.98 -1.52 -38.18
CA VAL A 96 12.93 -1.75 -37.08
C VAL A 96 12.41 -1.13 -35.76
N ALA A 97 11.86 0.09 -35.82
CA ALA A 97 11.31 0.75 -34.64
C ALA A 97 10.09 0.00 -34.04
N LEU A 98 9.29 -0.67 -34.88
CA LEU A 98 8.20 -1.53 -34.44
C LEU A 98 8.70 -2.85 -33.83
N GLN A 99 9.82 -3.41 -34.31
CA GLN A 99 10.45 -4.55 -33.65
C GLN A 99 10.96 -4.17 -32.25
N ILE A 100 11.59 -3.00 -32.09
CA ILE A 100 12.00 -2.47 -30.77
C ILE A 100 10.76 -2.29 -29.85
N ALA A 101 9.69 -1.68 -30.36
CA ALA A 101 8.47 -1.47 -29.59
C ALA A 101 7.84 -2.79 -29.14
N THR A 102 7.86 -3.81 -30.01
CA THR A 102 7.35 -5.16 -29.71
C THR A 102 8.20 -5.84 -28.64
N ALA A 103 9.53 -5.78 -28.74
CA ALA A 103 10.42 -6.30 -27.69
C ALA A 103 10.20 -5.60 -26.33
N LEU A 104 10.06 -4.27 -26.33
CA LEU A 104 9.77 -3.49 -25.13
C LEU A 104 8.43 -3.90 -24.47
N SER A 105 7.44 -4.31 -25.27
CA SER A 105 6.14 -4.77 -24.75
C SER A 105 6.23 -6.02 -23.88
N VAL A 106 7.28 -6.82 -24.06
CA VAL A 106 7.56 -8.04 -23.29
C VAL A 106 8.61 -7.79 -22.20
N LEU A 107 9.69 -7.06 -22.52
CA LEU A 107 10.77 -6.76 -21.57
C LEU A 107 10.33 -5.87 -20.39
N THR A 108 9.29 -5.07 -20.59
CA THR A 108 8.75 -4.17 -19.57
C THR A 108 7.91 -4.90 -18.53
N GLU A 109 7.40 -6.10 -18.84
CA GLU A 109 6.41 -6.80 -18.01
C GLU A 109 6.83 -7.04 -16.55
N PRO A 110 8.07 -7.45 -16.22
CA PRO A 110 8.48 -7.66 -14.83
C PRO A 110 8.53 -6.38 -13.98
N PHE A 111 8.53 -5.20 -14.62
CA PHE A 111 8.64 -3.91 -13.94
C PHE A 111 7.33 -3.12 -13.96
N LEU A 112 6.62 -3.13 -15.10
CA LEU A 112 5.39 -2.36 -15.33
C LEU A 112 4.38 -3.24 -16.10
N PRO A 113 3.77 -4.25 -15.46
CA PRO A 113 2.92 -5.24 -16.14
C PRO A 113 1.69 -4.62 -16.83
N PHE A 114 1.10 -3.58 -16.22
CA PHE A 114 -0.04 -2.88 -16.83
C PHE A 114 0.38 -2.06 -18.05
N THR A 115 1.56 -1.44 -18.02
CA THR A 115 2.12 -0.72 -19.17
C THR A 115 2.49 -1.68 -20.29
N ALA A 116 3.07 -2.84 -19.96
CA ALA A 116 3.36 -3.90 -20.92
C ALA A 116 2.08 -4.34 -21.65
N LYS A 117 1.03 -4.72 -20.92
CA LYS A 117 -0.28 -5.08 -21.50
C LYS A 117 -0.89 -3.95 -22.35
N LYS A 118 -0.78 -2.71 -21.89
CA LYS A 118 -1.24 -1.54 -22.65
C LYS A 118 -0.49 -1.40 -23.97
N LEU A 119 0.83 -1.59 -23.97
CA LEU A 119 1.65 -1.56 -25.17
C LEU A 119 1.31 -2.72 -26.13
N GLN A 120 1.14 -3.94 -25.62
CA GLN A 120 0.71 -5.09 -26.41
C GLN A 120 -0.64 -4.82 -27.11
N LYS A 121 -1.58 -4.17 -26.40
CA LYS A 121 -2.88 -3.75 -26.95
C LYS A 121 -2.72 -2.68 -28.04
N ILE A 122 -1.85 -1.68 -27.85
CA ILE A 122 -1.57 -0.66 -28.87
C ILE A 122 -0.99 -1.30 -30.14
N LEU A 123 -0.10 -2.29 -29.97
CA LEU A 123 0.48 -3.04 -31.08
C LEU A 123 -0.44 -4.11 -31.65
N GLN A 124 -1.62 -4.34 -31.05
CA GLN A 124 -2.57 -5.42 -31.40
C GLN A 124 -1.90 -6.80 -31.50
N LEU A 125 -1.03 -7.13 -30.54
CA LEU A 125 -0.39 -8.44 -30.52
C LEU A 125 -1.44 -9.53 -30.20
N THR A 126 -1.51 -10.55 -31.04
CA THR A 126 -2.49 -11.65 -30.95
C THR A 126 -1.92 -12.93 -30.35
N GLY A 127 -0.61 -12.98 -30.08
CA GLY A 127 0.07 -14.13 -29.49
C GLY A 127 0.98 -13.73 -28.33
N ASP A 128 1.30 -14.72 -27.50
CA ASP A 128 2.20 -14.55 -26.37
C ASP A 128 3.66 -14.61 -26.84
N LEU A 129 4.32 -13.46 -26.85
CA LEU A 129 5.77 -13.37 -27.06
C LEU A 129 6.48 -13.49 -25.72
N SER A 130 7.48 -14.35 -25.69
CA SER A 130 8.35 -14.58 -24.54
C SER A 130 9.73 -13.94 -24.71
N TRP A 131 10.53 -13.96 -23.65
CA TRP A 131 11.92 -13.51 -23.70
C TRP A 131 12.78 -14.35 -24.64
N LYS A 132 12.43 -15.63 -24.81
CA LYS A 132 13.10 -16.53 -25.75
C LYS A 132 12.83 -16.12 -27.19
N ASP A 133 11.60 -15.72 -27.48
CA ASP A 133 11.22 -15.23 -28.81
C ASP A 133 12.02 -13.99 -29.21
N ILE A 134 12.27 -13.07 -28.28
CA ILE A 134 13.12 -11.89 -28.52
C ILE A 134 14.56 -12.28 -28.88
N GLN A 135 15.09 -13.36 -28.30
CA GLN A 135 16.45 -13.82 -28.54
C GLN A 135 16.59 -14.56 -29.88
N GLU A 136 15.59 -15.37 -30.23
CA GLU A 136 15.71 -16.38 -31.28
C GLU A 136 14.99 -16.01 -32.58
N LYS A 137 13.88 -15.25 -32.53
CA LYS A 137 13.13 -14.89 -33.74
C LYS A 137 13.79 -13.71 -34.44
N ASP A 138 13.83 -13.78 -35.75
CA ASP A 138 14.24 -12.66 -36.59
C ASP A 138 13.13 -11.61 -36.75
N VAL A 139 11.88 -12.02 -36.59
CA VAL A 139 10.70 -11.16 -36.72
C VAL A 139 9.79 -11.33 -35.51
N LEU A 140 9.55 -10.25 -34.77
CA LEU A 140 8.64 -10.20 -33.64
C LEU A 140 7.25 -9.71 -34.05
N LEU A 141 7.20 -8.73 -34.96
CA LEU A 141 5.98 -8.21 -35.54
C LEU A 141 6.04 -8.33 -37.07
N PRO A 142 5.18 -9.15 -37.70
CA PRO A 142 5.26 -9.38 -39.14
C PRO A 142 4.88 -8.13 -39.95
N GLU A 143 5.41 -8.04 -41.17
CA GLU A 143 4.92 -7.06 -42.16
C GLU A 143 3.43 -7.26 -42.44
N ASN A 144 2.75 -6.19 -42.88
CA ASN A 144 1.30 -6.14 -43.10
C ASN A 144 0.42 -6.33 -41.85
N HIS A 145 1.00 -6.50 -40.66
CA HIS A 145 0.26 -6.48 -39.40
C HIS A 145 -0.37 -5.10 -39.16
N GLN A 146 -1.58 -5.06 -38.63
CA GLN A 146 -2.28 -3.81 -38.29
C GLN A 146 -2.07 -3.47 -36.81
N ILE A 147 -1.44 -2.33 -36.53
CA ILE A 147 -1.38 -1.77 -35.17
C ILE A 147 -2.60 -0.91 -34.88
N GLY A 148 -2.83 -0.65 -33.58
CA GLY A 148 -3.84 0.27 -33.10
C GLY A 148 -3.45 1.74 -33.20
N LYS A 149 -4.30 2.59 -32.63
CA LYS A 149 -4.08 4.04 -32.55
C LYS A 149 -3.14 4.41 -31.40
N ALA A 150 -2.51 5.57 -31.51
CA ALA A 150 -1.67 6.11 -30.45
C ALA A 150 -2.49 6.37 -29.18
N GLU A 151 -2.01 5.83 -28.06
CA GLU A 151 -2.55 6.10 -26.72
C GLU A 151 -1.39 6.49 -25.80
N LEU A 152 -1.64 7.42 -24.87
CA LEU A 152 -0.64 7.84 -23.88
C LEU A 152 -0.32 6.68 -22.93
N LEU A 153 0.93 6.17 -22.99
CA LEU A 153 1.40 5.16 -22.05
C LEU A 153 1.51 5.69 -20.62
N PHE A 154 1.92 6.96 -20.46
CA PHE A 154 2.12 7.61 -19.18
C PHE A 154 1.47 8.98 -19.19
N SER A 155 0.66 9.27 -18.18
CA SER A 155 0.22 10.63 -17.89
C SER A 155 1.32 11.36 -17.12
N LYS A 156 1.51 12.65 -17.44
CA LYS A 156 2.36 13.50 -16.61
C LYS A 156 1.70 13.63 -15.23
N ILE A 157 2.50 13.53 -14.18
CA ILE A 157 2.05 13.83 -12.83
C ILE A 157 2.17 15.34 -12.67
N GLU A 158 1.06 16.01 -12.42
CA GLU A 158 1.02 17.45 -12.19
C GLU A 158 1.23 17.77 -10.70
N ASP A 159 1.78 18.96 -10.41
CA ASP A 159 2.14 19.38 -9.06
C ASP A 159 0.95 19.34 -8.08
N ALA A 160 -0.27 19.62 -8.57
CA ALA A 160 -1.49 19.55 -7.77
C ALA A 160 -1.77 18.13 -7.25
N GLU A 161 -1.51 17.09 -8.07
CA GLU A 161 -1.70 15.70 -7.64
C GLU A 161 -0.61 15.30 -6.64
N ILE A 162 0.63 15.75 -6.83
CA ILE A 162 1.72 15.56 -5.86
C ILE A 162 1.33 16.18 -4.51
N GLN A 163 0.87 17.43 -4.54
CA GLN A 163 0.49 18.15 -3.32
C GLN A 163 -0.65 17.45 -2.58
N LYS A 164 -1.64 16.93 -3.31
CA LYS A 164 -2.74 16.16 -2.72
C LYS A 164 -2.24 14.91 -1.98
N GLN A 165 -1.28 14.18 -2.55
CA GLN A 165 -0.69 13.00 -1.90
C GLN A 165 0.14 13.40 -0.68
N ILE A 166 0.91 14.51 -0.75
CA ILE A 166 1.67 15.04 0.39
C ILE A 166 0.73 15.40 1.54
N THR A 167 -0.32 16.18 1.28
CA THR A 167 -1.29 16.60 2.30
C THR A 167 -1.96 15.39 2.96
N LYS A 168 -2.27 14.34 2.19
CA LYS A 168 -2.80 13.08 2.75
C LYS A 168 -1.81 12.41 3.71
N LEU A 169 -0.54 12.31 3.32
CA LEU A 169 0.50 11.73 4.17
C LEU A 169 0.73 12.54 5.45
N GLU A 170 0.71 13.87 5.35
CA GLU A 170 0.83 14.76 6.52
C GLU A 170 -0.36 14.63 7.47
N ALA A 171 -1.58 14.49 6.95
CA ALA A 171 -2.77 14.25 7.76
C ALA A 171 -2.65 12.93 8.55
N THR A 172 -2.27 11.84 7.89
CA THR A 172 -2.04 10.54 8.56
C THR A 172 -0.92 10.62 9.59
N LYS A 173 0.15 11.36 9.31
CA LYS A 173 1.24 11.58 10.27
C LYS A 173 0.77 12.33 11.51
N LYS A 174 -0.04 13.39 11.34
CA LYS A 174 -0.61 14.16 12.45
C LYS A 174 -1.57 13.32 13.30
N GLU A 175 -2.40 12.49 12.67
CA GLU A 175 -3.28 11.56 13.37
C GLU A 175 -2.49 10.56 14.22
N ASN A 176 -1.43 9.95 13.66
CA ASN A 176 -0.58 9.04 14.40
C ASN A 176 0.15 9.73 15.57
N GLN A 177 0.64 10.96 15.37
CA GLN A 177 1.30 11.73 16.43
C GLN A 177 0.33 12.16 17.54
N ALA A 178 -0.92 12.46 17.22
CA ALA A 178 -1.94 12.77 18.21
C ALA A 178 -2.30 11.53 19.06
N ILE A 179 -2.27 10.34 18.47
CA ILE A 179 -2.44 9.07 19.18
C ILE A 179 -1.24 8.78 20.10
N GLU A 180 -0.01 9.03 19.64
CA GLU A 180 1.18 8.84 20.49
C GLU A 180 1.26 9.85 21.64
N ALA A 181 0.89 11.11 21.39
CA ALA A 181 0.95 12.18 22.41
C ALA A 181 -0.11 12.05 23.52
N THR A 182 -1.14 11.22 23.33
CA THR A 182 -2.19 10.98 24.34
C THR A 182 -1.86 9.85 25.31
N ILE A 183 -0.76 9.11 25.09
CA ILE A 183 -0.29 8.10 26.02
C ILE A 183 0.51 8.79 27.13
N SER A 184 0.01 8.72 28.36
CA SER A 184 0.72 9.28 29.53
C SER A 184 2.08 8.59 29.68
N PRO A 185 3.17 9.33 29.99
CA PRO A 185 4.47 8.73 30.20
C PRO A 185 4.40 7.72 31.36
N GLN A 186 5.19 6.65 31.23
CA GLN A 186 5.31 5.64 32.28
C GLN A 186 5.66 6.31 33.62
N LYS A 187 4.93 5.95 34.67
CA LYS A 187 5.26 6.38 36.04
C LYS A 187 6.64 5.83 36.45
N GLU A 188 7.23 6.42 37.49
CA GLU A 188 8.47 5.92 38.09
C GLU A 188 8.37 4.43 38.44
N THR A 189 9.48 3.72 38.26
CA THR A 189 9.58 2.29 38.57
C THR A 189 9.37 2.04 40.06
N ILE A 190 8.43 1.18 40.41
CA ILE A 190 8.19 0.72 41.79
C ILE A 190 8.79 -0.67 42.02
N SER A 191 8.96 -1.05 43.29
CA SER A 191 9.43 -2.39 43.65
C SER A 191 8.31 -3.43 43.53
N PHE A 192 8.67 -4.71 43.42
CA PHE A 192 7.69 -5.81 43.43
C PHE A 192 6.91 -5.85 44.75
N ASP A 193 7.55 -5.50 45.88
CA ASP A 193 6.90 -5.43 47.18
C ASP A 193 5.74 -4.43 47.18
N ASP A 194 5.84 -3.33 46.44
CA ASP A 194 4.75 -2.36 46.30
C ASP A 194 3.53 -2.93 45.56
N PHE A 195 3.77 -3.81 44.57
CA PHE A 195 2.69 -4.54 43.91
C PHE A 195 2.02 -5.55 44.83
N THR A 196 2.80 -6.33 45.60
CA THR A 196 2.24 -7.32 46.55
C THR A 196 1.40 -6.71 47.67
N LYS A 197 1.59 -5.41 47.94
CA LYS A 197 0.75 -4.64 48.88
C LYS A 197 -0.64 -4.36 48.33
N LEU A 198 -0.93 -4.56 47.03
CA LEU A 198 -2.25 -4.35 46.44
C LEU A 198 -3.06 -5.66 46.52
N ASP A 199 -4.27 -5.61 47.08
CA ASP A 199 -5.22 -6.73 47.07
C ASP A 199 -6.26 -6.47 45.97
N MET A 200 -5.99 -7.02 44.80
CA MET A 200 -6.89 -6.94 43.64
C MET A 200 -7.60 -8.29 43.44
N ARG A 201 -8.91 -8.24 43.24
CA ARG A 201 -9.76 -9.42 43.07
C ARG A 201 -10.76 -9.24 41.95
N ILE A 202 -11.20 -10.36 41.38
CA ILE A 202 -12.36 -10.39 40.51
C ILE A 202 -13.63 -10.33 41.36
N GLY A 203 -14.52 -9.39 41.04
CA GLY A 203 -15.84 -9.29 41.66
C GLY A 203 -16.96 -9.20 40.64
N THR A 204 -18.17 -9.59 41.03
CA THR A 204 -19.38 -9.49 40.18
C THR A 204 -20.26 -8.34 40.65
N ILE A 205 -20.72 -7.51 39.71
CA ILE A 205 -21.67 -6.42 40.00
C ILE A 205 -23.06 -7.03 40.24
N LEU A 206 -23.58 -6.86 41.45
CA LEU A 206 -24.91 -7.35 41.84
C LEU A 206 -26.00 -6.31 41.63
N GLU A 207 -25.72 -5.06 41.98
CA GLU A 207 -26.66 -3.95 41.87
C GLU A 207 -25.94 -2.71 41.34
N ALA A 208 -26.63 -1.90 40.55
CA ALA A 208 -26.14 -0.63 40.05
C ALA A 208 -27.22 0.45 40.13
N GLU A 209 -26.90 1.59 40.75
CA GLU A 209 -27.82 2.72 40.94
C GLU A 209 -27.13 4.03 40.55
N LYS A 210 -27.87 4.97 39.96
CA LYS A 210 -27.35 6.33 39.74
C LYS A 210 -27.28 7.08 41.06
N VAL A 211 -26.14 7.72 41.34
CA VAL A 211 -26.00 8.55 42.55
C VAL A 211 -26.79 9.86 42.37
N PRO A 212 -27.66 10.25 43.32
CA PRO A 212 -28.40 11.50 43.23
C PRO A 212 -27.47 12.72 43.14
N LYS A 213 -27.89 13.76 42.40
CA LYS A 213 -27.17 15.04 42.25
C LYS A 213 -25.83 14.94 41.49
N THR A 214 -25.61 13.89 40.70
CA THR A 214 -24.46 13.76 39.79
C THR A 214 -24.84 12.98 38.53
N LYS A 215 -24.28 13.38 37.38
CA LYS A 215 -24.47 12.68 36.10
C LYS A 215 -23.37 11.66 35.81
N LYS A 216 -22.30 11.64 36.62
CA LYS A 216 -21.08 10.87 36.35
C LYS A 216 -20.88 9.63 37.22
N LEU A 217 -21.58 9.52 38.35
CA LEU A 217 -21.33 8.46 39.34
C LEU A 217 -22.43 7.41 39.37
N LEU A 218 -22.03 6.14 39.38
CA LEU A 218 -22.86 4.99 39.75
C LEU A 218 -22.43 4.46 41.12
N LYS A 219 -23.40 4.04 41.93
CA LYS A 219 -23.22 3.27 43.15
C LYS A 219 -23.44 1.80 42.79
N LEU A 220 -22.43 0.98 43.05
CA LEU A 220 -22.40 -0.43 42.67
C LEU A 220 -22.29 -1.26 43.94
N LEU A 221 -23.12 -2.30 44.06
CA LEU A 221 -22.91 -3.37 45.04
C LEU A 221 -22.15 -4.50 44.34
N VAL A 222 -20.92 -4.75 44.77
CA VAL A 222 -20.04 -5.74 44.14
C VAL A 222 -19.73 -6.85 45.11
N ASP A 223 -19.91 -8.09 44.68
CA ASP A 223 -19.48 -9.29 45.41
C ASP A 223 -18.04 -9.60 45.04
N VAL A 224 -17.13 -9.42 45.99
CA VAL A 224 -15.68 -9.68 45.84
C VAL A 224 -15.27 -11.02 46.46
N GLY A 225 -16.24 -11.91 46.72
CA GLY A 225 -16.06 -13.26 47.25
C GLY A 225 -15.88 -13.33 48.76
N VAL A 226 -15.15 -12.37 49.36
CA VAL A 226 -14.98 -12.28 50.82
C VAL A 226 -16.15 -11.59 51.51
N ASP A 227 -16.68 -10.56 50.87
CA ASP A 227 -17.80 -9.75 51.33
C ASP A 227 -18.47 -9.05 50.13
N LYS A 228 -19.56 -8.34 50.41
CA LYS A 228 -20.21 -7.45 49.44
C LYS A 228 -19.87 -6.01 49.79
N ARG A 229 -19.42 -5.24 48.80
CA ARG A 229 -18.93 -3.87 49.00
C ARG A 229 -19.68 -2.87 48.16
N ILE A 230 -19.88 -1.68 48.72
CA ILE A 230 -20.40 -0.53 47.99
C ILE A 230 -19.21 0.19 47.35
N ILE A 231 -19.24 0.31 46.02
CA ILE A 231 -18.22 1.02 45.24
C ILE A 231 -18.89 2.12 44.43
N VAL A 232 -18.37 3.34 44.56
CA VAL A 232 -18.86 4.49 43.79
C VAL A 232 -17.89 4.76 42.65
N SER A 233 -18.34 4.61 41.39
CA SER A 233 -17.50 4.70 40.20
C SER A 233 -17.98 5.75 39.20
N GLY A 234 -17.03 6.40 38.52
CA GLY A 234 -17.21 7.50 37.55
C GLY A 234 -17.73 7.10 36.17
N ILE A 235 -18.55 6.05 36.09
CA ILE A 235 -18.84 5.34 34.84
C ILE A 235 -20.22 5.65 34.22
N ALA A 236 -21.01 6.52 34.83
CA ALA A 236 -22.39 6.75 34.41
C ALA A 236 -22.53 7.38 33.00
N GLU A 237 -21.45 7.96 32.46
CA GLU A 237 -21.40 8.48 31.08
C GLU A 237 -21.08 7.39 30.04
N SER A 238 -20.45 6.28 30.46
CA SER A 238 -20.06 5.18 29.57
C SER A 238 -21.04 4.00 29.64
N PHE A 239 -21.74 3.81 30.77
CA PHE A 239 -22.61 2.65 31.00
C PHE A 239 -23.95 3.03 31.62
N LYS A 240 -25.00 2.29 31.27
CA LYS A 240 -26.28 2.31 32.00
C LYS A 240 -26.25 1.31 33.16
N PRO A 241 -26.92 1.60 34.28
CA PRO A 241 -26.97 0.68 35.43
C PRO A 241 -27.46 -0.72 35.07
N GLU A 242 -28.45 -0.82 34.18
CA GLU A 242 -29.05 -2.10 33.78
C GLU A 242 -28.07 -3.00 33.02
N ASP A 243 -27.14 -2.42 32.25
CA ASP A 243 -26.28 -3.14 31.31
C ASP A 243 -25.07 -3.81 32.00
N ILE A 244 -24.77 -3.41 33.24
CA ILE A 244 -23.56 -3.82 33.96
C ILE A 244 -23.81 -4.81 35.10
N ILE A 245 -25.08 -5.12 35.41
CA ILE A 245 -25.43 -6.13 36.41
C ILE A 245 -25.02 -7.51 35.88
N GLY A 246 -24.32 -8.28 36.71
CA GLY A 246 -23.78 -9.59 36.37
C GLY A 246 -22.39 -9.56 35.72
N GLN A 247 -21.85 -8.39 35.36
CA GLN A 247 -20.51 -8.30 34.79
C GLN A 247 -19.42 -8.55 35.83
N LYS A 248 -18.34 -9.21 35.40
CA LYS A 248 -17.14 -9.46 36.20
C LYS A 248 -16.13 -8.36 35.99
N VAL A 249 -15.66 -7.77 37.09
CA VAL A 249 -14.77 -6.62 37.06
C VAL A 249 -13.59 -6.83 38.00
N THR A 250 -12.46 -6.21 37.65
CA THR A 250 -11.30 -6.16 38.54
C THR A 250 -11.48 -5.07 39.60
N VAL A 251 -11.33 -5.43 40.87
CA VAL A 251 -11.53 -4.54 42.02
C VAL A 251 -10.31 -4.53 42.91
N LEU A 252 -9.80 -3.34 43.23
CA LEU A 252 -8.82 -3.13 44.30
C LEU A 252 -9.56 -2.95 45.64
N ILE A 253 -9.35 -3.87 46.58
CA ILE A 253 -10.16 -4.00 47.79
C ILE A 253 -9.47 -3.58 49.09
N ASN A 254 -8.17 -3.29 49.07
CA ASN A 254 -7.44 -2.88 50.28
C ASN A 254 -7.07 -1.39 50.32
N LEU A 255 -7.81 -0.55 49.59
CA LEU A 255 -7.78 0.90 49.78
C LEU A 255 -8.61 1.31 50.99
N ALA A 256 -8.14 2.34 51.71
CA ALA A 256 -8.93 2.96 52.77
C ALA A 256 -10.27 3.51 52.21
N PRO A 257 -11.41 3.25 52.88
CA PRO A 257 -12.70 3.75 52.43
C PRO A 257 -12.71 5.27 52.26
N ARG A 258 -13.39 5.75 51.21
CA ARG A 258 -13.54 7.18 50.93
C ARG A 258 -15.00 7.56 50.76
N LYS A 259 -15.42 8.64 51.41
CA LYS A 259 -16.75 9.22 51.21
C LYS A 259 -16.80 9.99 49.89
N ILE A 260 -17.61 9.52 48.94
CA ILE A 260 -17.85 10.16 47.65
C ILE A 260 -19.33 10.56 47.61
N LYS A 261 -19.61 11.87 47.60
CA LYS A 261 -20.98 12.43 47.60
C LYS A 261 -21.88 11.87 48.72
N GLY A 262 -21.30 11.58 49.89
CA GLY A 262 -22.02 11.08 51.06
C GLY A 262 -22.17 9.55 51.14
N ILE A 263 -21.73 8.81 50.11
CA ILE A 263 -21.70 7.34 50.11
C ILE A 263 -20.25 6.90 50.40
N GLU A 264 -20.07 5.93 51.28
CA GLU A 264 -18.77 5.36 51.60
C GLU A 264 -18.39 4.30 50.55
N SER A 265 -17.35 4.58 49.75
CA SER A 265 -16.82 3.66 48.74
C SER A 265 -15.70 2.82 49.34
N GLN A 266 -15.83 1.50 49.28
CA GLN A 266 -14.95 0.51 49.94
C GLN A 266 -14.07 -0.26 48.96
N GLY A 267 -13.81 0.32 47.79
CA GLY A 267 -12.96 -0.25 46.76
C GLY A 267 -12.87 0.65 45.53
N MET A 268 -12.09 0.21 44.55
CA MET A 268 -11.95 0.86 43.24
C MET A 268 -12.03 -0.19 42.13
N ILE A 269 -12.90 0.04 41.14
CA ILE A 269 -12.96 -0.79 39.93
C ILE A 269 -11.94 -0.27 38.92
N LEU A 270 -11.15 -1.19 38.35
CA LEU A 270 -10.13 -0.87 37.35
C LEU A 270 -10.74 -0.88 35.94
N MET A 271 -10.35 0.10 35.13
CA MET A 271 -10.90 0.37 33.81
C MET A 271 -9.83 0.88 32.87
N SER A 272 -10.10 0.77 31.57
CA SER A 272 -9.28 1.34 30.50
C SER A 272 -10.08 2.34 29.68
N ASP A 273 -9.40 3.29 29.06
CA ASP A 273 -10.00 4.16 28.04
C ASP A 273 -10.10 3.42 26.70
N THR A 274 -11.20 3.64 25.99
CA THR A 274 -11.40 3.25 24.60
C THR A 274 -10.96 4.39 23.67
N LYS A 275 -10.71 4.09 22.38
CA LYS A 275 -10.33 5.10 21.38
C LYS A 275 -11.34 6.25 21.25
N ASP A 276 -12.60 6.02 21.62
CA ASP A 276 -13.68 6.99 21.56
C ASP A 276 -13.84 7.81 22.86
N GLY A 277 -12.92 7.65 23.83
CA GLY A 277 -12.93 8.36 25.11
C GLY A 277 -13.96 7.82 26.13
N LYS A 278 -14.57 6.66 25.86
CA LYS A 278 -15.41 5.93 26.84
C LYS A 278 -14.58 4.99 27.70
N LEU A 279 -15.08 4.64 28.88
CA LEU A 279 -14.46 3.66 29.76
C LEU A 279 -14.89 2.24 29.37
N THR A 280 -13.97 1.28 29.50
CA THR A 280 -14.24 -0.17 29.42
C THR A 280 -13.72 -0.87 30.68
N PHE A 281 -14.40 -1.93 31.12
CA PHE A 281 -13.94 -2.73 32.25
C PHE A 281 -12.72 -3.56 31.90
N ILE A 282 -11.89 -3.83 32.91
CA ILE A 282 -10.85 -4.87 32.86
C ILE A 282 -11.46 -6.14 33.46
N GLU A 283 -11.82 -7.08 32.59
CA GLU A 283 -12.54 -8.30 32.91
C GLU A 283 -11.70 -9.55 32.59
N PRO A 284 -11.93 -10.68 33.30
CA PRO A 284 -11.27 -11.94 32.96
C PRO A 284 -11.84 -12.49 31.64
N GLU A 285 -10.98 -13.03 30.77
CA GLU A 285 -11.40 -13.63 29.49
C GLU A 285 -12.37 -14.81 29.66
N LYS A 286 -12.34 -15.47 30.82
CA LYS A 286 -13.16 -16.65 31.12
C LYS A 286 -14.16 -16.37 32.23
N ASP A 287 -15.43 -16.63 31.94
CA ASP A 287 -16.52 -16.55 32.92
C ASP A 287 -16.39 -17.56 34.08
N SER A 288 -15.55 -18.59 33.95
CA SER A 288 -15.36 -19.62 34.98
C SER A 288 -14.59 -19.14 36.22
N ILE A 289 -14.12 -17.88 36.26
CA ILE A 289 -13.35 -17.34 37.38
C ILE A 289 -14.28 -16.97 38.54
N ASN A 290 -14.05 -17.53 39.73
CA ASN A 290 -14.89 -17.26 40.90
C ASN A 290 -14.70 -15.83 41.45
N ASN A 291 -15.75 -15.29 42.10
CA ASN A 291 -15.63 -14.07 42.88
C ASN A 291 -14.56 -14.24 43.97
N GLY A 292 -13.72 -13.23 44.14
CA GLY A 292 -12.61 -13.25 45.09
C GLY A 292 -11.34 -13.94 44.59
N ALA A 293 -11.30 -14.38 43.34
CA ALA A 293 -10.05 -14.85 42.73
C ALA A 293 -8.98 -13.75 42.78
N TYR A 294 -7.79 -14.11 43.26
CA TYR A 294 -6.66 -13.22 43.44
C TYR A 294 -6.00 -12.88 42.09
N ILE A 295 -5.56 -11.63 41.93
CA ILE A 295 -4.82 -11.16 40.77
C ILE A 295 -3.36 -10.97 41.17
N SER A 296 -2.48 -11.74 40.54
CA SER A 296 -1.02 -11.78 40.77
C SER A 296 -0.24 -11.36 39.55
#